data_AF-A0AA38I8K0-F1
#
_entry.id   AF-A0AA38I8K0-F1
#
_cell.length_a   1.000
_cell.length_b   1.000
_cell.length_c   1.000
_cell.angle_alpha   90.00
_cell.angle_beta   90.00
_cell.angle_gamma   90.00
#
_symmetry.space_group_name_H-M   'P 1'
#
loop_
_entity.id
_entity.type
_entity.pdbx_description
1 polymer ?
#
loop_
_entity_poly.entity_id
_entity_poly.type
_entity_poly.pdbx_seq_one_letter_code
_entity_poly.pdbx_strand_id
1 'polypeptide(L)'
;MARPLPRTHRVRVENEMIKRREREFRHDQVWNNRKQYYEEWEKKNAKFDEWTSPRYHETNNKLIEETKKKREKEESLAKRRENLRKLLTEEEKLYDVELMIHKTRNATYRRAPRSDEVPVEVLKELNRGLKLEEDDRRRHEAELKLYHQWRGSNPVLKHYERMQRGRDLKLSWLDQQIENRMRRETEEEECRKLLKEREQMLLQEDEKHEEEQKRIQLKKEELKVTLEQQMEELKLKNKINDELKHKEEEENNKRAELHKIELQRIEDERKRRERECALYNIKQYKMRLKKKAENVQTNLEHERELILKLKQLEIAERIEDERKKNEVKEALNDFLVLNQEQKNLEKARQRHLDFLFDSEAKVQYEQQDEFWKQEETARTKLIKDVIDTIKTQIEANLERNKQKQLEVVKEREEMVKRIEEYNKEMAELKEKEEKKKWERKKMIDEDVKMKSVRKKARENAELRRIDEELEMVRKEEERLKQEIMNIQRRQGPIRPSRSKLF
;
A
#
# COMPACT_ATOMS: atom_id res chain seq x y z
N MET A 1 34.36 -10.15 70.07
CA MET A 1 33.08 -10.85 70.36
C MET A 1 31.94 -10.08 69.73
N ALA A 2 31.47 -10.51 68.56
CA ALA A 2 30.38 -9.82 67.84
C ALA A 2 29.02 -10.23 68.45
N ARG A 3 28.21 -9.24 68.84
CA ARG A 3 26.88 -9.46 69.43
C ARG A 3 25.98 -10.20 68.44
N PRO A 4 25.26 -11.26 68.87
CA PRO A 4 24.28 -11.92 68.01
C PRO A 4 23.13 -10.94 67.73
N LEU A 5 22.88 -10.67 66.45
CA LEU A 5 21.75 -9.86 66.01
C LEU A 5 20.43 -10.51 66.47
N PRO A 6 19.42 -9.71 66.84
CA PRO A 6 18.15 -10.23 67.36
C PRO A 6 17.51 -11.17 66.34
N ARG A 7 17.01 -12.33 66.80
CA ARG A 7 16.39 -13.40 65.99
C ARG A 7 15.38 -12.89 64.96
N THR A 8 14.73 -11.75 65.21
CA THR A 8 13.75 -11.09 64.33
C THR A 8 14.34 -10.55 63.02
N HIS A 9 15.59 -10.07 63.02
CA HIS A 9 16.24 -9.56 61.80
C HIS A 9 16.61 -10.70 60.85
N ARG A 10 17.08 -11.83 61.38
CA ARG A 10 17.43 -13.01 60.60
C ARG A 10 16.19 -13.60 59.90
N VAL A 11 15.09 -13.74 60.64
CA VAL A 11 13.80 -14.20 60.09
C VAL A 11 13.26 -13.24 59.03
N ARG A 12 13.44 -11.92 59.20
CA ARG A 12 13.02 -10.92 58.20
C ARG A 12 13.82 -11.03 56.90
N VAL A 13 15.14 -11.16 57.00
CA VAL A 13 16.03 -11.34 55.84
C VAL A 13 15.76 -12.68 55.14
N GLU A 14 15.54 -13.76 55.90
CA GLU A 14 15.14 -15.06 55.35
C GLU A 14 13.78 -14.96 54.63
N ASN A 15 12.79 -14.26 55.19
CA ASN A 15 11.50 -14.02 54.54
C ASN A 15 11.60 -13.15 53.29
N GLU A 16 12.47 -12.14 53.26
CA GLU A 16 12.73 -11.32 52.08
C GLU A 16 13.42 -12.14 50.97
N MET A 17 14.36 -13.03 51.33
CA MET A 17 14.96 -13.98 50.38
C MET A 17 13.94 -14.99 49.84
N ILE A 18 13.04 -15.51 50.68
CA ILE A 18 11.97 -16.42 50.24
C ILE A 18 11.02 -15.69 49.29
N LYS A 19 10.57 -14.47 49.62
CA LYS A 19 9.72 -13.65 48.73
C LYS A 19 10.42 -13.29 47.42
N ARG A 20 11.74 -13.08 47.45
CA ARG A 20 12.52 -12.84 46.23
C ARG A 20 12.58 -14.10 45.36
N ARG A 21 12.90 -15.26 45.94
CA ARG A 21 12.89 -16.55 45.24
C ARG A 21 11.51 -16.91 44.71
N GLU A 22 10.44 -16.65 45.45
CA GLU A 22 9.06 -16.86 44.97
C GLU A 22 8.70 -15.94 43.82
N ARG A 23 9.14 -14.67 43.84
CA ARG A 23 8.94 -13.75 42.71
C ARG A 23 9.72 -14.18 41.49
N GLU A 24 10.99 -14.55 41.66
CA GLU A 24 11.85 -15.07 40.58
C GLU A 24 11.27 -16.37 40.03
N PHE A 25 10.84 -17.31 40.89
CA PHE A 25 10.20 -18.55 40.46
C PHE A 25 8.88 -18.31 39.72
N ARG A 26 8.00 -17.42 40.20
CA ARG A 26 6.76 -17.05 39.49
C ARG A 26 7.06 -16.37 38.16
N HIS A 27 8.06 -15.49 38.12
CA HIS A 27 8.51 -14.84 36.89
C HIS A 27 9.01 -15.87 35.88
N ASP A 28 9.85 -16.81 36.31
CA ASP A 28 10.40 -17.87 35.46
C ASP A 28 9.30 -18.83 34.98
N GLN A 29 8.32 -19.18 35.82
CA GLN A 29 7.17 -19.99 35.43
C GLN A 29 6.33 -19.29 34.36
N VAL A 30 6.01 -18.01 34.56
CA VAL A 30 5.24 -17.21 33.58
C VAL A 30 6.03 -17.05 32.27
N TRP A 31 7.34 -16.81 32.37
CA TRP A 31 8.20 -16.62 31.20
C TRP A 31 8.40 -17.92 30.42
N ASN A 32 8.62 -19.04 31.10
CA ASN A 32 8.74 -20.36 30.47
C ASN A 32 7.45 -20.80 29.80
N ASN A 33 6.29 -20.57 30.43
CA ASN A 33 5.00 -20.89 29.81
C ASN A 33 4.74 -20.02 28.56
N ARG A 34 5.09 -18.73 28.61
CA ARG A 34 5.01 -17.85 27.43
C ARG A 34 5.99 -18.29 26.34
N LYS A 35 7.22 -18.64 26.72
CA LYS A 35 8.24 -19.13 25.78
C LYS A 35 7.77 -20.41 25.08
N GLN A 36 7.27 -21.38 25.83
CA GLN A 36 6.69 -22.61 25.28
C GLN A 36 5.52 -22.33 24.35
N TYR A 37 4.62 -21.41 24.73
CA TYR A 37 3.52 -20.98 23.87
C TYR A 37 4.01 -20.43 22.52
N TYR A 38 5.00 -19.52 22.54
CA TYR A 38 5.55 -18.96 21.31
C TYR A 38 6.36 -19.98 20.50
N GLU A 39 7.11 -20.88 21.12
CA GLU A 39 7.83 -21.96 20.42
C GLU A 39 6.87 -22.97 19.76
N GLU A 40 5.77 -23.32 20.42
CA GLU A 40 4.72 -24.17 19.84
C GLU A 40 4.01 -23.46 18.68
N TRP A 41 3.76 -22.17 18.84
CA TRP A 41 3.12 -21.36 17.81
C TRP A 41 4.06 -21.15 16.61
N GLU A 42 5.35 -20.93 16.83
CA GLU A 42 6.38 -20.83 15.80
C GLU A 42 6.51 -22.14 15.01
N LYS A 43 6.46 -23.30 15.68
CA LYS A 43 6.43 -24.61 14.99
C LYS A 43 5.18 -24.80 14.14
N LYS A 44 4.02 -24.35 14.63
CA LYS A 44 2.76 -24.40 13.86
C LYS A 44 2.79 -23.44 12.67
N ASN A 45 3.32 -22.24 12.87
CA ASN A 45 3.47 -21.24 11.82
C ASN A 45 4.50 -21.68 10.78
N ALA A 46 5.64 -22.26 11.16
CA ALA A 46 6.61 -22.79 10.22
C ALA A 46 5.99 -23.88 9.33
N LYS A 47 5.18 -24.79 9.89
CA LYS A 47 4.44 -25.78 9.07
C LYS A 47 3.38 -25.14 8.19
N PHE A 48 2.71 -24.10 8.68
CA PHE A 48 1.72 -23.36 7.90
C PHE A 48 2.39 -22.60 6.75
N ASP A 49 3.53 -21.97 6.99
CA ASP A 49 4.35 -21.29 5.99
C ASP A 49 4.91 -22.29 4.98
N GLU A 50 5.30 -23.49 5.41
CA GLU A 50 5.67 -24.59 4.52
C GLU A 50 4.48 -25.00 3.63
N TRP A 51 3.28 -25.19 4.18
CA TRP A 51 2.09 -25.61 3.42
C TRP A 51 1.54 -24.52 2.50
N THR A 52 1.69 -23.26 2.87
CA THR A 52 1.25 -22.09 2.08
C THR A 52 2.36 -21.55 1.20
N SER A 53 3.59 -22.07 1.33
CA SER A 53 4.69 -21.70 0.46
C SER A 53 4.34 -22.06 -0.99
N PRO A 54 4.58 -21.15 -1.95
CA PRO A 54 4.47 -21.47 -3.38
C PRO A 54 5.27 -22.72 -3.76
N ARG A 55 6.41 -22.95 -3.11
CA ARG A 55 7.26 -24.12 -3.32
C ARG A 55 6.57 -25.44 -2.97
N TYR A 56 5.73 -25.48 -1.94
CA TYR A 56 4.98 -26.69 -1.57
C TYR A 56 3.87 -27.00 -2.58
N HIS A 57 3.18 -25.97 -3.07
CA HIS A 57 2.20 -26.15 -4.13
C HIS A 57 2.86 -26.64 -5.43
N GLU A 58 4.03 -26.11 -5.78
CA GLU A 58 4.80 -26.57 -6.93
C GLU A 58 5.28 -28.03 -6.78
N THR A 59 5.81 -28.42 -5.62
CA THR A 59 6.25 -29.81 -5.39
C THR A 59 5.08 -30.79 -5.37
N ASN A 60 3.96 -30.41 -4.73
CA ASN A 60 2.76 -31.22 -4.70
C ASN A 60 2.13 -31.37 -6.09
N ASN A 61 2.07 -30.29 -6.88
CA ASN A 61 1.57 -30.34 -8.26
C ASN A 61 2.46 -31.23 -9.15
N LYS A 62 3.79 -31.15 -9.00
CA LYS A 62 4.72 -32.06 -9.69
C LYS A 62 4.46 -33.53 -9.33
N LEU A 63 4.25 -33.84 -8.06
CA LEU A 63 3.92 -35.21 -7.62
C LEU A 63 2.59 -35.70 -8.22
N ILE A 64 1.58 -34.81 -8.28
CA ILE A 64 0.30 -35.10 -8.93
C ILE A 64 0.47 -35.36 -10.43
N GLU A 65 1.29 -34.57 -11.12
CA GLU A 65 1.59 -34.80 -12.54
C GLU A 65 2.35 -36.12 -12.77
N GLU A 66 3.32 -36.44 -11.92
CA GLU A 66 4.06 -37.71 -12.00
C GLU A 66 3.15 -38.92 -11.79
N THR A 67 2.23 -38.84 -10.83
CA THR A 67 1.25 -39.92 -10.59
C THR A 67 0.27 -40.06 -11.75
N LYS A 68 -0.18 -38.95 -12.35
CA LYS A 68 -0.99 -38.99 -13.59
C LYS A 68 -0.24 -39.66 -14.74
N LYS A 69 1.02 -39.25 -14.99
CA LYS A 69 1.86 -39.86 -16.04
C LYS A 69 2.10 -41.34 -15.80
N LYS A 70 2.23 -41.79 -14.54
CA LYS A 70 2.33 -43.22 -14.20
C LYS A 70 1.04 -43.97 -14.56
N ARG A 71 -0.13 -43.43 -14.21
CA ARG A 71 -1.43 -44.03 -14.56
C ARG A 71 -1.63 -44.12 -16.08
N GLU A 72 -1.31 -43.07 -16.83
CA GLU A 72 -1.40 -43.08 -18.30
C GLU A 72 -0.47 -44.15 -18.93
N LYS A 73 0.73 -44.34 -18.37
CA LYS A 73 1.64 -45.41 -18.78
C LYS A 73 1.07 -46.80 -18.47
N GLU A 74 0.44 -46.98 -17.32
CA GLU A 74 -0.22 -48.24 -16.96
C GLU A 74 -1.41 -48.54 -17.87
N GLU A 75 -2.23 -47.54 -18.19
CA GLU A 75 -3.35 -47.67 -19.12
C GLU A 75 -2.90 -47.98 -20.54
N SER A 76 -1.85 -47.31 -21.05
CA SER A 76 -1.30 -47.61 -22.37
C SER A 76 -0.69 -49.02 -22.43
N LEU A 77 -0.06 -49.46 -21.35
CA LEU A 77 0.47 -50.81 -21.23
C LEU A 77 -0.64 -51.86 -21.12
N ALA A 78 -1.74 -51.57 -20.44
CA ALA A 78 -2.92 -52.43 -20.40
C ALA A 78 -3.56 -52.58 -21.80
N LYS A 79 -3.75 -51.48 -22.53
CA LYS A 79 -4.22 -51.49 -23.92
C LYS A 79 -3.31 -52.30 -24.83
N ARG A 80 -1.99 -52.14 -24.68
CA ARG A 80 -1.01 -52.93 -25.44
C ARG A 80 -1.11 -54.42 -25.11
N ARG A 81 -1.23 -54.80 -23.83
CA ARG A 81 -1.42 -56.20 -23.41
C ARG A 81 -2.72 -56.79 -23.97
N GLU A 82 -3.79 -56.01 -24.02
CA GLU A 82 -5.06 -56.43 -24.60
C GLU A 82 -4.93 -56.67 -26.11
N ASN A 83 -4.28 -55.76 -26.84
CA ASN A 83 -4.02 -55.93 -28.28
C ASN A 83 -3.14 -57.15 -28.56
N LEU A 84 -2.10 -57.36 -27.75
CA LEU A 84 -1.25 -58.55 -27.87
C LEU A 84 -2.04 -59.83 -27.59
N ARG A 85 -2.93 -59.85 -26.60
CA ARG A 85 -3.83 -61.00 -26.37
C ARG A 85 -4.72 -61.27 -27.58
N LYS A 86 -5.30 -60.23 -28.18
CA LYS A 86 -6.12 -60.37 -29.40
C LYS A 86 -5.31 -61.00 -30.54
N LEU A 87 -4.11 -60.49 -30.79
CA LEU A 87 -3.21 -61.01 -31.82
C LEU A 87 -2.83 -62.47 -31.55
N LEU A 88 -2.51 -62.83 -30.31
CA LEU A 88 -2.22 -64.21 -29.91
C LEU A 88 -3.42 -65.14 -30.14
N THR A 89 -4.63 -64.70 -29.81
CA THR A 89 -5.85 -65.48 -30.08
C THR A 89 -6.18 -65.60 -31.58
N GLU A 90 -5.73 -64.65 -32.40
CA GLU A 90 -5.86 -64.73 -33.86
C GLU A 90 -4.85 -65.71 -34.44
N GLU A 91 -3.59 -65.67 -33.98
CA GLU A 91 -2.55 -66.63 -34.35
C GLU A 91 -2.92 -68.07 -33.95
N GLU A 92 -3.46 -68.29 -32.75
CA GLU A 92 -3.95 -69.62 -32.31
C GLU A 92 -5.02 -70.16 -33.27
N LYS A 93 -5.99 -69.33 -33.68
CA LYS A 93 -7.02 -69.73 -34.64
C LYS A 93 -6.45 -70.06 -36.01
N LEU A 94 -5.49 -69.26 -36.50
CA LEU A 94 -4.81 -69.52 -37.77
C LEU A 94 -4.02 -70.83 -37.71
N TYR A 95 -3.32 -71.07 -36.61
CA TYR A 95 -2.58 -72.30 -36.38
C TYR A 95 -3.49 -73.54 -36.33
N ASP A 96 -4.66 -73.45 -35.70
CA ASP A 96 -5.66 -74.52 -35.71
C ASP A 96 -6.17 -74.83 -37.13
N VAL A 97 -6.36 -73.79 -37.96
CA VAL A 97 -6.72 -73.94 -39.38
C VAL A 97 -5.59 -74.61 -40.16
N GLU A 98 -4.33 -74.20 -39.95
CA GLU A 98 -3.17 -74.83 -40.57
C GLU A 98 -3.04 -76.30 -40.16
N LEU A 99 -3.27 -76.64 -38.90
CA LEU A 99 -3.32 -78.02 -38.40
C LEU A 99 -4.44 -78.84 -39.07
N MET A 100 -5.62 -78.25 -39.30
CA MET A 100 -6.68 -78.87 -40.09
C MET A 100 -6.25 -79.12 -41.55
N ILE A 101 -5.59 -78.15 -42.18
CA ILE A 101 -5.07 -78.28 -43.55
C ILE A 101 -3.96 -79.34 -43.61
N HIS A 102 -3.07 -79.39 -42.62
CA HIS A 102 -2.00 -80.37 -42.57
C HIS A 102 -2.53 -81.79 -42.35
N LYS A 103 -3.57 -81.95 -41.52
CA LYS A 103 -4.27 -83.23 -41.32
C LYS A 103 -4.97 -83.71 -42.61
N THR A 104 -5.60 -82.80 -43.37
CA THR A 104 -6.24 -83.14 -44.64
C THR A 104 -5.24 -83.41 -45.77
N ARG A 105 -4.11 -82.67 -45.80
CA ARG A 105 -3.04 -82.83 -46.80
C ARG A 105 -2.16 -84.07 -46.55
N ASN A 106 -1.98 -84.48 -45.30
CA ASN A 106 -1.27 -85.73 -44.97
C ASN A 106 -2.14 -86.99 -45.11
N ALA A 107 -3.47 -86.85 -45.24
CA ALA A 107 -4.36 -87.95 -45.59
C ALA A 107 -4.28 -88.34 -47.09
N THR A 108 -3.81 -87.43 -47.95
CA THR A 108 -3.88 -87.58 -49.42
C THR A 108 -2.57 -87.96 -50.11
N TYR A 109 -1.43 -87.99 -49.42
CA TYR A 109 -0.15 -88.39 -50.04
C TYR A 109 0.58 -89.47 -49.23
N ARG A 110 0.19 -90.73 -49.46
CA ARG A 110 1.09 -91.87 -49.22
C ARG A 110 2.10 -91.96 -50.35
N ARG A 111 3.39 -91.88 -49.98
CA ARG A 111 4.57 -92.43 -50.67
C ARG A 111 4.92 -91.83 -52.04
N ALA A 112 5.85 -90.87 -52.04
CA ALA A 112 6.76 -90.64 -53.17
C ALA A 112 8.06 -91.47 -52.93
N PRO A 113 8.55 -92.26 -53.92
CA PRO A 113 9.79 -93.02 -53.80
C PRO A 113 11.04 -92.13 -53.77
N ARG A 114 12.09 -92.63 -53.10
CA ARG A 114 13.39 -91.97 -52.89
C ARG A 114 14.26 -91.97 -54.15
N SER A 115 15.11 -90.96 -54.20
CA SER A 115 15.92 -90.43 -55.29
C SER A 115 17.31 -91.07 -55.43
N ASP A 116 17.40 -92.40 -55.65
CA ASP A 116 18.70 -93.06 -55.87
C ASP A 116 18.80 -93.85 -57.19
N GLU A 117 17.83 -93.69 -58.10
CA GLU A 117 17.90 -94.25 -59.45
C GLU A 117 17.39 -93.20 -60.46
N VAL A 118 18.18 -92.15 -60.71
CA VAL A 118 17.93 -91.22 -61.81
C VAL A 118 18.98 -91.47 -62.90
N PRO A 119 18.62 -92.19 -63.98
CA PRO A 119 19.55 -92.49 -65.08
C PRO A 119 20.19 -91.23 -65.67
N VAL A 120 21.44 -91.34 -66.14
CA VAL A 120 22.20 -90.23 -66.75
C VAL A 120 21.47 -89.65 -67.98
N GLU A 121 20.62 -90.44 -68.62
CA GLU A 121 19.69 -90.01 -69.67
C GLU A 121 18.72 -88.91 -69.17
N VAL A 122 18.18 -89.04 -67.96
CA VAL A 122 17.26 -88.08 -67.35
C VAL A 122 17.97 -86.75 -67.06
N LEU A 123 19.24 -86.80 -66.63
CA LEU A 123 20.06 -85.59 -66.44
C LEU A 123 20.40 -84.89 -67.77
N LYS A 124 20.60 -85.65 -68.86
CA LYS A 124 20.79 -85.08 -70.20
C LYS A 124 19.50 -84.45 -70.74
N GLU A 125 18.33 -85.03 -70.46
CA GLU A 125 17.03 -84.44 -70.76
C GLU A 125 16.78 -83.17 -69.94
N LEU A 126 17.15 -83.16 -68.66
CA LEU A 126 17.04 -81.98 -67.79
C LEU A 126 17.96 -80.84 -68.25
N ASN A 127 19.18 -81.16 -68.70
CA ASN A 127 20.12 -80.17 -69.27
C ASN A 127 19.64 -79.65 -70.65
N ARG A 128 19.01 -80.50 -71.47
CA ARG A 128 18.30 -80.05 -72.69
C ARG A 128 17.13 -79.13 -72.34
N GLY A 129 16.39 -79.43 -71.26
CA GLY A 129 15.32 -78.58 -70.73
C GLY A 129 15.82 -77.21 -70.28
N LEU A 130 16.91 -77.15 -69.52
CA LEU A 130 17.52 -75.89 -69.08
C LEU A 130 18.06 -75.06 -70.26
N LYS A 131 18.63 -75.70 -71.28
CA LYS A 131 19.04 -75.00 -72.51
C LYS A 131 17.85 -74.42 -73.27
N LEU A 132 16.75 -75.17 -73.37
CA LEU A 132 15.52 -74.68 -73.98
C LEU A 132 14.95 -73.49 -73.17
N GLU A 133 14.98 -73.56 -71.84
CA GLU A 133 14.53 -72.46 -70.98
C GLU A 133 15.42 -71.22 -71.09
N GLU A 134 16.74 -71.39 -71.16
CA GLU A 134 17.67 -70.29 -71.41
C GLU A 134 17.51 -69.69 -72.81
N ASP A 135 17.25 -70.53 -73.82
CA ASP A 135 16.94 -70.09 -75.18
C ASP A 135 15.62 -69.32 -75.23
N ASP A 136 14.59 -69.79 -74.53
CA ASP A 136 13.29 -69.11 -74.41
C ASP A 136 13.40 -67.82 -73.60
N ARG A 137 14.24 -67.77 -72.56
CA ARG A 137 14.55 -66.53 -71.84
C ARG A 137 15.25 -65.53 -72.76
N ARG A 138 16.24 -65.97 -73.54
CA ARG A 138 16.91 -65.11 -74.53
C ARG A 138 15.95 -64.61 -75.61
N ARG A 139 15.01 -65.46 -76.06
CA ARG A 139 13.94 -65.07 -76.99
C ARG A 139 13.02 -64.03 -76.35
N HIS A 140 12.56 -64.26 -75.12
CA HIS A 140 11.68 -63.33 -74.41
C HIS A 140 12.35 -61.97 -74.16
N GLU A 141 13.63 -61.97 -73.78
CA GLU A 141 14.41 -60.73 -73.64
C GLU A 141 14.59 -60.01 -74.98
N ALA A 142 14.81 -60.75 -76.08
CA ALA A 142 14.87 -60.18 -77.41
C ALA A 142 13.52 -59.57 -77.82
N GLU A 143 12.41 -60.26 -77.56
CA GLU A 143 11.04 -59.80 -77.77
C GLU A 143 10.72 -58.54 -76.96
N LEU A 144 11.10 -58.48 -75.67
CA LEU A 144 10.93 -57.30 -74.83
C LEU A 144 11.74 -56.11 -75.34
N LYS A 145 13.00 -56.34 -75.75
CA LYS A 145 13.84 -55.29 -76.35
C LYS A 145 13.21 -54.79 -77.65
N LEU A 146 12.71 -55.69 -78.49
CA LEU A 146 12.00 -55.34 -79.72
C LEU A 146 10.72 -54.55 -79.41
N TYR A 147 9.97 -54.95 -78.38
CA TYR A 147 8.78 -54.25 -77.91
C TYR A 147 9.09 -52.84 -77.39
N HIS A 148 10.14 -52.68 -76.59
CA HIS A 148 10.57 -51.36 -76.12
C HIS A 148 11.08 -50.46 -77.25
N GLN A 149 11.83 -51.03 -78.20
CA GLN A 149 12.25 -50.32 -79.42
C GLN A 149 11.05 -49.91 -80.27
N TRP A 150 10.07 -50.81 -80.47
CA TRP A 150 8.84 -50.52 -81.18
C TRP A 150 8.01 -49.46 -80.46
N ARG A 151 7.78 -49.60 -79.15
CA ARG A 151 7.06 -48.62 -78.31
C ARG A 151 7.73 -47.24 -78.39
N GLY A 152 9.05 -47.20 -78.32
CA GLY A 152 9.84 -45.98 -78.41
C GLY A 152 9.93 -45.41 -79.83
N SER A 153 9.84 -46.22 -80.88
CA SER A 153 9.97 -45.76 -82.28
C SER A 153 8.63 -45.48 -82.95
N ASN A 154 7.53 -45.99 -82.38
CA ASN A 154 6.19 -45.80 -82.91
C ASN A 154 5.74 -44.33 -82.75
N PRO A 155 5.51 -43.61 -83.87
CA PRO A 155 5.16 -42.19 -83.83
C PRO A 155 3.79 -41.93 -83.17
N VAL A 156 2.85 -42.88 -83.25
CA VAL A 156 1.51 -42.76 -82.66
C VAL A 156 1.58 -42.80 -81.13
N LEU A 157 2.30 -43.77 -80.57
CA LEU A 157 2.49 -43.87 -79.11
C LEU A 157 3.27 -42.67 -78.56
N LYS A 158 4.31 -42.22 -79.25
CA LYS A 158 5.04 -40.98 -78.91
C LYS A 158 4.14 -39.75 -78.89
N HIS A 159 3.19 -39.65 -79.82
CA HIS A 159 2.22 -38.55 -79.86
C HIS A 159 1.27 -38.60 -78.65
N TYR A 160 0.69 -39.76 -78.34
CA TYR A 160 -0.16 -39.93 -77.15
C TYR A 160 0.60 -39.69 -75.84
N GLU A 161 1.83 -40.19 -75.69
CA GLU A 161 2.66 -39.93 -74.51
C GLU A 161 2.99 -38.43 -74.38
N ARG A 162 3.24 -37.72 -75.49
CA ARG A 162 3.43 -36.26 -75.47
C ARG A 162 2.15 -35.53 -75.08
N MET A 163 1.00 -35.96 -75.58
CA MET A 163 -0.31 -35.41 -75.20
C MET A 163 -0.60 -35.62 -73.71
N GLN A 164 -0.32 -36.82 -73.19
CA GLN A 164 -0.48 -37.14 -71.77
C GLN A 164 0.46 -36.30 -70.89
N ARG A 165 1.76 -36.22 -71.22
CA ARG A 165 2.70 -35.34 -70.51
C ARG A 165 2.29 -33.87 -70.56
N GLY A 166 1.75 -33.41 -71.69
CA GLY A 166 1.20 -32.06 -71.82
C GLY A 166 -0.02 -31.84 -70.93
N ARG A 167 -0.88 -32.86 -70.76
CA ARG A 167 -1.99 -32.84 -69.80
C ARG A 167 -1.49 -32.85 -68.35
N ASP A 168 -0.53 -33.70 -68.03
CA ASP A 168 0.05 -33.80 -66.68
C ASP A 168 0.78 -32.52 -66.27
N LEU A 169 1.49 -31.86 -67.20
CA LEU A 169 2.10 -30.56 -66.97
C LEU A 169 1.04 -29.47 -66.70
N LYS A 170 -0.07 -29.49 -67.44
CA LYS A 170 -1.20 -28.57 -67.20
C LYS A 170 -1.83 -28.82 -65.84
N LEU A 171 -2.02 -30.08 -65.44
CA LEU A 171 -2.55 -30.45 -64.12
C LEU A 171 -1.59 -30.01 -63.01
N SER A 172 -0.30 -30.30 -63.12
CA SER A 172 0.72 -29.87 -62.16
C SER A 172 0.82 -28.34 -62.05
N TRP A 173 0.69 -27.61 -63.16
CA TRP A 173 0.63 -26.15 -63.13
C TRP A 173 -0.63 -25.61 -62.45
N LEU A 174 -1.80 -26.24 -62.69
CA LEU A 174 -3.03 -25.91 -61.99
C LEU A 174 -2.92 -26.22 -60.49
N ASP A 175 -2.32 -27.35 -60.11
CA ASP A 175 -2.07 -27.71 -58.72
C ASP A 175 -1.13 -26.70 -58.06
N GLN A 176 -0.06 -26.26 -58.74
CA GLN A 176 0.83 -25.22 -58.24
C GLN A 176 0.12 -23.86 -58.08
N GLN A 177 -0.81 -23.53 -58.98
CA GLN A 177 -1.61 -22.32 -58.87
C GLN A 177 -2.59 -22.38 -57.69
N ILE A 178 -3.20 -23.54 -57.46
CA ILE A 178 -4.07 -23.80 -56.29
C ILE A 178 -3.24 -23.74 -55.01
N GLU A 179 -2.09 -24.41 -54.96
CA GLU A 179 -1.20 -24.41 -53.79
C GLU A 179 -0.71 -22.99 -53.46
N ASN A 180 -0.31 -22.20 -54.46
CA ASN A 180 0.09 -20.82 -54.25
C ASN A 180 -1.06 -19.93 -53.76
N ARG A 181 -2.31 -20.17 -54.22
CA ARG A 181 -3.49 -19.46 -53.71
C ARG A 181 -3.75 -19.84 -52.25
N MET A 182 -3.77 -21.15 -51.94
CA MET A 182 -3.96 -21.64 -50.58
C MET A 182 -2.88 -21.11 -49.63
N ARG A 183 -1.61 -21.07 -50.07
CA ARG A 183 -0.49 -20.54 -49.29
C ARG A 183 -0.68 -19.05 -48.98
N ARG A 184 -1.09 -18.24 -49.96
CA ARG A 184 -1.38 -16.82 -49.74
C ARG A 184 -2.56 -16.62 -48.79
N GLU A 185 -3.62 -17.41 -48.92
CA GLU A 185 -4.76 -17.37 -48.02
C GLU A 185 -4.33 -17.72 -46.58
N THR A 186 -3.50 -18.76 -46.39
CA THR A 186 -2.96 -19.10 -45.07
C THR A 186 -2.05 -18.01 -44.50
N GLU A 187 -1.18 -17.40 -45.32
CA GLU A 187 -0.30 -16.30 -44.90
C GLU A 187 -1.11 -15.06 -44.51
N GLU A 188 -2.17 -14.73 -45.26
CA GLU A 188 -3.09 -13.63 -44.93
C GLU A 188 -3.86 -13.90 -43.64
N GLU A 189 -4.34 -15.13 -43.43
CA GLU A 189 -5.00 -15.53 -42.20
C GLU A 189 -4.06 -15.48 -40.99
N GLU A 190 -2.82 -15.94 -41.14
CA GLU A 190 -1.78 -15.82 -40.12
C GLU A 190 -1.44 -14.35 -39.82
N CYS A 191 -1.29 -13.52 -40.85
CA CYS A 191 -1.08 -12.08 -40.68
C CYS A 191 -2.25 -11.42 -39.93
N ARG A 192 -3.49 -11.80 -40.27
CA ARG A 192 -4.69 -11.31 -39.56
C ARG A 192 -4.73 -11.78 -38.11
N LYS A 193 -4.34 -13.03 -37.83
CA LYS A 193 -4.24 -13.56 -36.46
C LYS A 193 -3.20 -12.79 -35.65
N LEU A 194 -2.00 -12.59 -36.21
CA LEU A 194 -0.93 -11.82 -35.58
C LEU A 194 -1.32 -10.36 -35.31
N LEU A 195 -2.04 -9.72 -36.23
CA LEU A 195 -2.56 -8.36 -36.02
C LEU A 195 -3.58 -8.33 -34.88
N LYS A 196 -4.52 -9.27 -34.86
CA LYS A 196 -5.52 -9.37 -33.77
C LYS A 196 -4.89 -9.65 -32.41
N GLU A 197 -3.90 -10.53 -32.35
CA GLU A 197 -3.14 -10.80 -31.13
C GLU A 197 -2.42 -9.55 -30.63
N ARG A 198 -1.80 -8.79 -31.54
CA ARG A 198 -1.16 -7.51 -31.20
C ARG A 198 -2.16 -6.46 -30.70
N GLU A 199 -3.32 -6.34 -31.36
CA GLU A 199 -4.39 -5.43 -30.93
C GLU A 199 -4.91 -5.80 -29.54
N GLN A 200 -5.11 -7.09 -29.27
CA GLN A 200 -5.52 -7.58 -27.95
C GLN A 200 -4.48 -7.28 -26.88
N MET A 201 -3.19 -7.46 -27.18
CA MET A 201 -2.11 -7.12 -26.24
C MET A 201 -2.07 -5.62 -25.92
N LEU A 202 -2.26 -4.76 -26.92
CA LEU A 202 -2.33 -3.31 -26.71
C LEU A 202 -3.55 -2.93 -25.86
N LEU A 203 -4.72 -3.50 -26.15
CA LEU A 203 -5.93 -3.25 -25.38
C LEU A 203 -5.75 -3.67 -23.91
N GLN A 204 -5.14 -4.82 -23.65
CA GLN A 204 -4.84 -5.27 -22.29
C GLN A 204 -3.83 -4.38 -21.57
N GLU A 205 -2.85 -3.82 -22.28
CA GLU A 205 -1.91 -2.85 -21.72
C GLU A 205 -2.60 -1.52 -21.37
N ASP A 206 -3.49 -1.05 -22.25
CA ASP A 206 -4.28 0.16 -22.03
C ASP A 206 -5.26 -0.02 -20.86
N GLU A 207 -5.96 -1.15 -20.77
CA GLU A 207 -6.85 -1.48 -19.65
C GLU A 207 -6.10 -1.50 -18.31
N LYS A 208 -4.96 -2.20 -18.23
CA LYS A 208 -4.12 -2.22 -17.03
C LYS A 208 -3.65 -0.82 -16.64
N HIS A 209 -3.33 -0.01 -17.64
CA HIS A 209 -2.91 1.36 -17.40
C HIS A 209 -4.06 2.23 -16.86
N GLU A 210 -5.25 2.13 -17.43
CA GLU A 210 -6.44 2.83 -16.93
C GLU A 210 -6.82 2.40 -15.51
N GLU A 211 -6.76 1.10 -15.20
CA GLU A 211 -7.00 0.58 -13.85
C GLU A 211 -6.02 1.15 -12.84
N GLU A 212 -4.72 1.17 -13.17
CA GLU A 212 -3.70 1.77 -12.31
C GLU A 212 -3.94 3.28 -12.12
N GLN A 213 -4.33 4.00 -13.17
CA GLN A 213 -4.70 5.42 -13.04
C GLN A 213 -5.91 5.63 -12.13
N LYS A 214 -6.96 4.83 -12.29
CA LYS A 214 -8.16 4.89 -11.43
C LYS A 214 -7.80 4.60 -9.98
N ARG A 215 -6.95 3.60 -9.72
CA ARG A 215 -6.47 3.28 -8.36
C ARG A 215 -5.70 4.44 -7.74
N ILE A 216 -4.82 5.10 -8.50
CA ILE A 216 -4.07 6.26 -7.99
C ILE A 216 -5.00 7.45 -7.75
N GLN A 217 -5.98 7.69 -8.62
CA GLN A 217 -6.98 8.75 -8.45
C GLN A 217 -7.81 8.53 -7.18
N LEU A 218 -8.36 7.33 -6.99
CA LEU A 218 -9.10 6.96 -5.77
C LEU A 218 -8.25 7.18 -4.52
N LYS A 219 -6.99 6.72 -4.53
CA LYS A 219 -6.08 6.92 -3.40
C LYS A 219 -5.83 8.41 -3.11
N LYS A 220 -5.71 9.25 -4.14
CA LYS A 220 -5.58 10.72 -3.96
C LYS A 220 -6.82 11.36 -3.39
N GLU A 221 -8.01 10.91 -3.81
CA GLU A 221 -9.28 11.38 -3.28
C GLU A 221 -9.43 10.99 -1.81
N GLU A 222 -9.14 9.75 -1.45
CA GLU A 222 -9.13 9.26 -0.07
C GLU A 222 -8.16 10.06 0.82
N LEU A 223 -6.93 10.28 0.34
CA LEU A 223 -5.94 11.11 1.05
C LEU A 223 -6.41 12.55 1.21
N LYS A 224 -7.06 13.12 0.19
CA LYS A 224 -7.60 14.48 0.23
C LYS A 224 -8.73 14.60 1.26
N VAL A 225 -9.69 13.67 1.26
CA VAL A 225 -10.79 13.65 2.24
C VAL A 225 -10.25 13.51 3.66
N THR A 226 -9.27 12.63 3.86
CA THR A 226 -8.63 12.45 5.17
C THR A 226 -7.91 13.72 5.63
N LEU A 227 -7.21 14.41 4.71
CA LEU A 227 -6.54 15.67 4.98
C LEU A 227 -7.55 16.78 5.33
N GLU A 228 -8.67 16.86 4.61
CA GLU A 228 -9.76 17.81 4.88
C GLU A 228 -10.34 17.60 6.29
N GLN A 229 -10.63 16.35 6.67
CA GLN A 229 -11.07 15.99 8.03
C GLN A 229 -10.05 16.43 9.10
N GLN A 230 -8.76 16.16 8.88
CA GLN A 230 -7.71 16.57 9.82
C GLN A 230 -7.58 18.10 9.93
N MET A 231 -7.75 18.83 8.83
CA MET A 231 -7.77 20.29 8.86
C MET A 231 -8.97 20.82 9.62
N GLU A 232 -10.14 20.19 9.51
CA GLU A 232 -11.33 20.54 10.28
C GLU A 232 -11.16 20.27 11.78
N GLU A 233 -10.63 19.11 12.15
CA GLU A 233 -10.26 18.79 13.54
C GLU A 233 -9.26 19.81 14.10
N LEU A 234 -8.24 20.17 13.32
CA LEU A 234 -7.27 21.19 13.70
C LEU A 234 -7.93 22.56 13.92
N LYS A 235 -8.89 22.94 13.07
CA LYS A 235 -9.68 24.18 13.25
C LYS A 235 -10.50 24.14 14.53
N LEU A 236 -11.15 23.02 14.84
CA LEU A 236 -11.89 22.86 16.10
C LEU A 236 -10.96 22.99 17.31
N LYS A 237 -9.77 22.40 17.25
CA LYS A 237 -8.78 22.47 18.33
C LYS A 237 -8.20 23.89 18.48
N ASN A 238 -8.06 24.64 17.39
CA ASN A 238 -7.73 26.07 17.46
C ASN A 238 -8.84 26.87 18.17
N LYS A 239 -10.12 26.61 17.87
CA LYS A 239 -11.23 27.27 18.59
C LYS A 239 -11.18 26.96 20.09
N ILE A 240 -10.97 25.70 20.46
CA ILE A 240 -10.82 25.29 21.87
C ILE A 240 -9.64 26.03 22.53
N ASN A 241 -8.51 26.19 21.83
CA ASN A 241 -7.38 26.94 22.34
C ASN A 241 -7.72 28.42 22.57
N ASP A 242 -8.45 29.05 21.64
CA ASP A 242 -8.88 30.44 21.79
C ASP A 242 -9.88 30.60 22.97
N GLU A 243 -10.79 29.64 23.14
CA GLU A 243 -11.67 29.58 24.33
C GLU A 243 -10.89 29.43 25.64
N LEU A 244 -9.84 28.60 25.66
CA LEU A 244 -8.97 28.42 26.82
C LEU A 244 -8.17 29.69 27.13
N LYS A 245 -7.70 30.42 26.11
CA LYS A 245 -7.05 31.72 26.29
C LYS A 245 -8.00 32.77 26.84
N HIS A 246 -9.23 32.85 26.32
CA HIS A 246 -10.23 33.75 26.88
C HIS A 246 -10.52 33.43 28.35
N LYS A 247 -10.66 32.15 28.71
CA LYS A 247 -10.80 31.73 30.11
C LYS A 247 -9.59 32.11 30.96
N GLU A 248 -8.38 32.06 30.40
CA GLU A 248 -7.16 32.48 31.11
C GLU A 248 -7.12 33.99 31.33
N GLU A 249 -7.49 34.80 30.33
CA GLU A 249 -7.63 36.25 30.46
C GLU A 249 -8.67 36.62 31.51
N GLU A 250 -9.82 35.95 31.52
CA GLU A 250 -10.86 36.14 32.54
C GLU A 250 -10.32 35.84 33.95
N GLU A 251 -9.63 34.72 34.16
CA GLU A 251 -9.02 34.40 35.46
C GLU A 251 -7.90 35.39 35.84
N ASN A 252 -7.13 35.88 34.88
CA ASN A 252 -6.12 36.91 35.12
C ASN A 252 -6.72 38.26 35.51
N ASN A 253 -7.81 38.67 34.86
CA ASN A 253 -8.55 39.87 35.24
C ASN A 253 -9.08 39.76 36.66
N LYS A 254 -9.64 38.60 37.03
CA LYS A 254 -10.10 38.30 38.40
C LYS A 254 -8.96 38.40 39.41
N ARG A 255 -7.80 37.80 39.11
CA ARG A 255 -6.60 37.90 39.95
C ARG A 255 -6.17 39.35 40.15
N ALA A 256 -6.22 40.16 39.10
CA ALA A 256 -5.87 41.58 39.17
C ALA A 256 -6.88 42.38 40.02
N GLU A 257 -8.18 42.11 39.90
CA GLU A 257 -9.21 42.74 40.73
C GLU A 257 -9.09 42.36 42.21
N LEU A 258 -8.86 41.09 42.51
CA LEU A 258 -8.63 40.62 43.87
C LEU A 258 -7.38 41.25 44.48
N HIS A 259 -6.31 41.42 43.68
CA HIS A 259 -5.11 42.14 44.11
C HIS A 259 -5.40 43.62 44.42
N LYS A 260 -6.25 44.29 43.64
CA LYS A 260 -6.68 45.67 43.94
C LYS A 260 -7.44 45.74 45.28
N ILE A 261 -8.30 44.76 45.55
CA ILE A 261 -9.04 44.65 46.82
C ILE A 261 -8.09 44.45 47.99
N GLU A 262 -7.08 43.57 47.85
CA GLU A 262 -6.06 43.36 48.89
C GLU A 262 -5.25 44.63 49.15
N LEU A 263 -4.85 45.36 48.10
CA LEU A 263 -4.15 46.63 48.26
C LEU A 263 -5.01 47.68 48.98
N GLN A 264 -6.31 47.77 48.66
CA GLN A 264 -7.25 48.63 49.38
C GLN A 264 -7.31 48.25 50.87
N ARG A 265 -7.41 46.96 51.17
CA ARG A 265 -7.42 46.44 52.55
C ARG A 265 -6.15 46.83 53.33
N ILE A 266 -4.96 46.68 52.71
CA ILE A 266 -3.68 47.04 53.34
C ILE A 266 -3.61 48.54 53.63
N GLU A 267 -4.06 49.37 52.68
CA GLU A 267 -4.09 50.82 52.86
C GLU A 267 -5.10 51.24 53.95
N ASP A 268 -6.26 50.60 54.02
CA ASP A 268 -7.25 50.84 55.08
C ASP A 268 -6.72 50.39 56.44
N GLU A 269 -5.98 49.28 56.51
CA GLU A 269 -5.28 48.85 57.74
C GLU A 269 -4.21 49.86 58.16
N ARG A 270 -3.45 50.41 57.22
CA ARG A 270 -2.47 51.47 57.50
C ARG A 270 -3.14 52.72 58.06
N LYS A 271 -4.18 53.23 57.40
CA LYS A 271 -4.94 54.41 57.86
C LYS A 271 -5.56 54.15 59.24
N ARG A 272 -6.01 52.93 59.51
CA ARG A 272 -6.50 52.53 60.84
C ARG A 272 -5.41 52.67 61.89
N ARG A 273 -4.22 52.10 61.68
CA ARG A 273 -3.09 52.22 62.61
C ARG A 273 -2.69 53.69 62.85
N GLU A 274 -2.72 54.52 61.81
CA GLU A 274 -2.47 55.96 61.93
C GLU A 274 -3.51 56.65 62.84
N ARG A 275 -4.80 56.31 62.70
CA ARG A 275 -5.87 56.80 63.60
C ARG A 275 -5.67 56.31 65.03
N GLU A 276 -5.23 55.07 65.24
CA GLU A 276 -4.95 54.53 66.57
C GLU A 276 -3.79 55.25 67.26
N CYS A 277 -2.71 55.53 66.54
CA CYS A 277 -1.61 56.36 67.04
C CYS A 277 -2.10 57.78 67.40
N ALA A 278 -2.97 58.37 66.59
CA ALA A 278 -3.54 59.69 66.88
C ALA A 278 -4.39 59.71 68.16
N LEU A 279 -5.12 58.62 68.45
CA LEU A 279 -5.94 58.49 69.67
C LEU A 279 -5.10 58.44 70.95
N TYR A 280 -3.87 57.94 70.90
CA TYR A 280 -2.97 57.87 72.07
C TYR A 280 -2.68 59.26 72.67
N ASN A 281 -2.72 60.32 71.85
CA ASN A 281 -2.44 61.69 72.27
C ASN A 281 -3.63 62.38 72.98
N ILE A 282 -4.82 61.77 72.99
CA ILE A 282 -6.02 62.33 73.62
C ILE A 282 -6.01 62.04 75.13
N LYS A 283 -5.97 63.11 75.95
CA LYS A 283 -5.90 63.01 77.42
C LYS A 283 -7.22 62.68 78.11
N GLN A 284 -8.36 63.12 77.56
CA GLN A 284 -9.69 62.84 78.13
C GLN A 284 -10.18 61.46 77.66
N TYR A 285 -10.40 60.55 78.60
CA TYR A 285 -10.81 59.17 78.28
C TYR A 285 -12.20 59.13 77.66
N LYS A 286 -13.13 59.98 78.11
CA LYS A 286 -14.47 60.09 77.51
C LYS A 286 -14.41 60.49 76.02
N MET A 287 -13.57 61.47 75.68
CA MET A 287 -13.38 61.92 74.30
C MET A 287 -12.69 60.84 73.45
N ARG A 288 -11.66 60.19 74.01
CA ARG A 288 -10.94 59.09 73.35
C ARG A 288 -11.86 57.91 73.04
N LEU A 289 -12.73 57.53 73.98
CA LEU A 289 -13.71 56.46 73.84
C LEU A 289 -14.73 56.77 72.72
N LYS A 290 -15.28 57.99 72.69
CA LYS A 290 -16.18 58.44 71.61
C LYS A 290 -15.49 58.39 70.25
N LYS A 291 -14.25 58.88 70.15
CA LYS A 291 -13.51 58.89 68.88
C LYS A 291 -13.13 57.48 68.43
N LYS A 292 -12.79 56.57 69.34
CA LYS A 292 -12.53 55.16 69.02
C LYS A 292 -13.81 54.45 68.57
N ALA A 293 -14.95 54.68 69.22
CA ALA A 293 -16.25 54.16 68.80
C ALA A 293 -16.64 54.62 67.38
N GLU A 294 -16.45 55.91 67.07
CA GLU A 294 -16.62 56.43 65.70
C GLU A 294 -15.69 55.72 64.71
N ASN A 295 -14.40 55.57 65.05
CA ASN A 295 -13.44 54.88 64.20
C ASN A 295 -13.86 53.42 63.95
N VAL A 296 -14.31 52.69 64.99
CA VAL A 296 -14.81 51.31 64.86
C VAL A 296 -16.03 51.26 63.93
N GLN A 297 -16.98 52.19 64.05
CA GLN A 297 -18.12 52.25 63.12
C GLN A 297 -17.68 52.50 61.68
N THR A 298 -16.73 53.42 61.44
CA THR A 298 -16.20 53.61 60.08
C THR A 298 -15.47 52.38 59.58
N ASN A 299 -14.73 51.66 60.42
CA ASN A 299 -14.03 50.44 60.01
C ASN A 299 -15.02 49.35 59.61
N LEU A 300 -16.09 49.16 60.39
CA LEU A 300 -17.17 48.22 60.06
C LEU A 300 -17.84 48.56 58.71
N GLU A 301 -17.99 49.86 58.38
CA GLU A 301 -18.51 50.30 57.08
C GLU A 301 -17.57 49.95 55.92
N HIS A 302 -16.28 50.24 56.05
CA HIS A 302 -15.30 49.87 55.01
C HIS A 302 -15.19 48.35 54.84
N GLU A 303 -15.20 47.58 55.94
CA GLU A 303 -15.22 46.10 55.92
C GLU A 303 -16.47 45.57 55.22
N ARG A 304 -17.64 46.18 55.47
CA ARG A 304 -18.88 45.83 54.77
C ARG A 304 -18.79 46.12 53.27
N GLU A 305 -18.28 47.28 52.88
CA GLU A 305 -18.08 47.64 51.47
C GLU A 305 -17.11 46.67 50.77
N LEU A 306 -16.04 46.28 51.45
CA LEU A 306 -15.08 45.28 50.96
C LEU A 306 -15.77 43.95 50.66
N ILE A 307 -16.59 43.46 51.59
CA ILE A 307 -17.32 42.19 51.46
C ILE A 307 -18.40 42.26 50.38
N LEU A 308 -19.07 43.41 50.24
CA LEU A 308 -20.00 43.64 49.14
C LEU A 308 -19.30 43.65 47.78
N LYS A 309 -18.11 44.25 47.66
CA LYS A 309 -17.28 44.19 46.46
C LYS A 309 -16.88 42.74 46.13
N LEU A 310 -16.44 41.97 47.13
CA LEU A 310 -16.12 40.55 46.96
C LEU A 310 -17.35 39.73 46.48
N LYS A 311 -18.54 40.06 46.97
CA LYS A 311 -19.80 39.45 46.53
C LYS A 311 -20.21 39.86 45.11
N GLN A 312 -20.03 41.13 44.74
CA GLN A 312 -20.31 41.68 43.40
C GLN A 312 -19.43 41.07 42.32
N LEU A 313 -18.18 40.73 42.67
CA LEU A 313 -17.28 39.99 41.80
C LEU A 313 -17.71 38.53 41.58
N GLU A 314 -18.86 38.12 42.13
CA GLU A 314 -19.47 36.77 42.04
C GLU A 314 -18.46 35.66 42.36
N ILE A 315 -17.51 35.97 43.22
CA ILE A 315 -16.34 35.12 43.40
C ILE A 315 -16.74 33.75 43.92
N ALA A 316 -17.75 33.72 44.79
CA ALA A 316 -18.28 32.48 45.34
C ALA A 316 -19.08 31.67 44.30
N GLU A 317 -19.75 32.29 43.32
CA GLU A 317 -20.48 31.58 42.26
C GLU A 317 -19.57 30.73 41.37
N ARG A 318 -18.29 31.09 41.35
CA ARG A 318 -17.24 30.62 40.43
C ARG A 318 -16.36 29.54 41.05
N ILE A 319 -16.65 29.13 42.29
CA ILE A 319 -16.08 27.95 42.91
C ILE A 319 -16.76 26.73 42.28
N GLU A 320 -15.98 25.88 41.59
CA GLU A 320 -16.50 24.67 40.92
C GLU A 320 -17.07 23.65 41.92
N ASP A 321 -16.49 23.59 43.12
CA ASP A 321 -16.98 22.75 44.21
C ASP A 321 -18.20 23.42 44.86
N GLU A 322 -19.39 22.94 44.52
CA GLU A 322 -20.66 23.47 45.03
C GLU A 322 -20.72 23.50 46.57
N ARG A 323 -20.00 22.62 47.28
CA ARG A 323 -19.95 22.68 48.75
C ARG A 323 -19.16 23.89 49.24
N LYS A 324 -17.94 24.07 48.75
CA LYS A 324 -17.08 25.22 49.09
C LYS A 324 -17.68 26.53 48.63
N LYS A 325 -18.36 26.53 47.49
CA LYS A 325 -19.16 27.64 46.99
C LYS A 325 -20.20 28.09 48.00
N ASN A 326 -21.01 27.15 48.49
CA ASN A 326 -22.03 27.44 49.48
C ASN A 326 -21.43 27.88 50.81
N GLU A 327 -20.37 27.22 51.28
CA GLU A 327 -19.64 27.63 52.49
C GLU A 327 -19.12 29.07 52.41
N VAL A 328 -18.52 29.47 51.28
CA VAL A 328 -18.03 30.85 51.10
C VAL A 328 -19.19 31.84 50.98
N LYS A 329 -20.28 31.49 50.29
CA LYS A 329 -21.48 32.34 50.21
C LYS A 329 -22.12 32.55 51.58
N GLU A 330 -22.25 31.48 52.36
CA GLU A 330 -22.77 31.50 53.73
C GLU A 330 -21.86 32.34 54.61
N ALA A 331 -20.55 32.10 54.61
CA ALA A 331 -19.59 32.88 55.38
C ALA A 331 -19.62 34.39 55.06
N LEU A 332 -19.77 34.76 53.78
CA LEU A 332 -19.92 36.15 53.36
C LEU A 332 -21.24 36.77 53.85
N ASN A 333 -22.34 36.01 53.82
CA ASN A 333 -23.64 36.48 54.30
C ASN A 333 -23.64 36.62 55.83
N ASP A 334 -23.11 35.63 56.55
CA ASP A 334 -22.97 35.63 57.99
C ASP A 334 -22.10 36.80 58.45
N PHE A 335 -21.00 37.08 57.73
CA PHE A 335 -20.17 38.26 57.99
C PHE A 335 -20.97 39.56 57.88
N LEU A 336 -21.81 39.72 56.85
CA LEU A 336 -22.61 40.92 56.65
C LEU A 336 -23.65 41.10 57.76
N VAL A 337 -24.26 40.02 58.23
CA VAL A 337 -25.20 40.04 59.36
C VAL A 337 -24.46 40.43 60.65
N LEU A 338 -23.37 39.73 60.97
CA LEU A 338 -22.55 40.00 62.17
C LEU A 338 -21.99 41.43 62.17
N ASN A 339 -21.51 41.92 61.04
CA ASN A 339 -21.00 43.29 60.90
C ASN A 339 -22.11 44.32 61.17
N GLN A 340 -23.34 44.08 60.69
CA GLN A 340 -24.48 44.97 60.94
C GLN A 340 -24.92 44.95 62.41
N GLU A 341 -24.93 43.78 63.05
CA GLU A 341 -25.22 43.62 64.47
C GLU A 341 -24.19 44.36 65.33
N GLN A 342 -22.90 44.17 65.06
CA GLN A 342 -21.80 44.87 65.73
C GLN A 342 -21.91 46.40 65.55
N LYS A 343 -22.27 46.87 64.35
CA LYS A 343 -22.50 48.30 64.10
C LYS A 343 -23.65 48.86 64.93
N ASN A 344 -24.75 48.13 65.06
CA ASN A 344 -25.90 48.54 65.87
C ASN A 344 -25.55 48.58 67.36
N LEU A 345 -24.79 47.58 67.82
CA LEU A 345 -24.33 47.46 69.19
C LEU A 345 -23.35 48.59 69.55
N GLU A 346 -22.44 48.95 68.65
CA GLU A 346 -21.53 50.09 68.83
C GLU A 346 -22.28 51.42 68.89
N LYS A 347 -23.35 51.59 68.09
CA LYS A 347 -24.23 52.77 68.19
C LYS A 347 -24.96 52.85 69.53
N ALA A 348 -25.42 51.72 70.06
CA ALA A 348 -26.06 51.67 71.37
C ALA A 348 -25.07 51.99 72.49
N ARG A 349 -23.85 51.43 72.43
CA ARG A 349 -22.74 51.76 73.33
C ARG A 349 -22.40 53.25 73.28
N GLN A 350 -22.26 53.83 72.09
CA GLN A 350 -21.93 55.25 71.90
C GLN A 350 -22.93 56.19 72.59
N ARG A 351 -24.24 55.89 72.54
CA ARG A 351 -25.28 56.65 73.26
C ARG A 351 -25.12 56.59 74.78
N HIS A 352 -24.65 55.47 75.31
CA HIS A 352 -24.40 55.33 76.75
C HIS A 352 -23.20 56.16 77.21
N LEU A 353 -22.22 56.41 76.32
CA LEU A 353 -21.02 57.19 76.64
C LEU A 353 -21.31 58.65 77.00
N ASP A 354 -22.47 59.19 76.59
CA ASP A 354 -22.86 60.56 76.93
C ASP A 354 -23.06 60.75 78.44
N PHE A 355 -23.47 59.70 79.15
CA PHE A 355 -23.80 59.72 80.57
C PHE A 355 -22.62 59.40 81.52
N LEU A 356 -21.49 58.91 80.98
CA LEU A 356 -20.33 58.51 81.79
C LEU A 356 -19.48 59.70 82.25
N PHE A 357 -18.93 59.59 83.46
CA PHE A 357 -17.85 60.47 83.96
C PHE A 357 -16.47 60.00 83.45
N ASP A 358 -15.47 60.89 83.44
CA ASP A 358 -14.16 60.59 82.86
C ASP A 358 -13.38 59.49 83.64
N SER A 359 -13.59 59.38 84.96
CA SER A 359 -13.03 58.32 85.80
C SER A 359 -13.59 56.94 85.45
N GLU A 360 -14.90 56.84 85.23
CA GLU A 360 -15.58 55.62 84.78
C GLU A 360 -15.21 55.29 83.33
N ALA A 361 -15.08 56.32 82.48
CA ALA A 361 -14.67 56.18 81.09
C ALA A 361 -13.27 55.58 80.93
N LYS A 362 -12.35 55.80 81.88
CA LYS A 362 -11.03 55.17 81.88
C LYS A 362 -11.11 53.64 82.03
N VAL A 363 -11.85 53.16 83.04
CA VAL A 363 -12.02 51.72 83.29
C VAL A 363 -12.76 51.06 82.12
N GLN A 364 -13.83 51.71 81.63
CA GLN A 364 -14.57 51.25 80.46
C GLN A 364 -13.71 51.25 79.19
N TYR A 365 -12.81 52.23 79.01
CA TYR A 365 -11.90 52.26 77.86
C TYR A 365 -10.96 51.06 77.84
N GLU A 366 -10.33 50.71 78.96
CA GLU A 366 -9.37 49.59 79.02
C GLU A 366 -10.07 48.25 78.71
N GLN A 367 -11.27 48.03 79.26
CA GLN A 367 -12.07 46.82 78.98
C GLN A 367 -12.53 46.78 77.52
N GLN A 368 -13.05 47.90 77.00
CA GLN A 368 -13.62 47.97 75.66
C GLN A 368 -12.55 47.93 74.56
N ASP A 369 -11.35 48.48 74.82
CA ASP A 369 -10.20 48.42 73.91
C ASP A 369 -9.72 46.98 73.70
N GLU A 370 -9.79 46.14 74.74
CA GLU A 370 -9.48 44.72 74.63
C GLU A 370 -10.54 43.97 73.81
N PHE A 371 -11.83 44.22 74.06
CA PHE A 371 -12.91 43.65 73.25
C PHE A 371 -12.83 44.07 71.78
N TRP A 372 -12.58 45.36 71.49
CA TRP A 372 -12.42 45.84 70.12
C TRP A 372 -11.25 45.17 69.41
N LYS A 373 -10.12 44.94 70.09
CA LYS A 373 -8.97 44.21 69.51
C LYS A 373 -9.29 42.75 69.23
N GLN A 374 -9.99 42.08 70.14
CA GLN A 374 -10.40 40.69 69.93
C GLN A 374 -11.37 40.56 68.75
N GLU A 375 -12.40 41.41 68.69
CA GLU A 375 -13.33 41.42 67.56
C GLU A 375 -12.62 41.79 66.25
N GLU A 376 -11.72 42.77 66.28
CA GLU A 376 -10.96 43.19 65.09
C GLU A 376 -10.03 42.09 64.57
N THR A 377 -9.31 41.40 65.46
CA THR A 377 -8.45 40.28 65.06
C THR A 377 -9.26 39.13 64.47
N ALA A 378 -10.43 38.82 65.05
CA ALA A 378 -11.34 37.82 64.51
C ALA A 378 -11.87 38.21 63.11
N ARG A 379 -12.37 39.45 62.94
CA ARG A 379 -12.86 39.95 61.64
C ARG A 379 -11.76 39.99 60.59
N THR A 380 -10.58 40.50 60.94
CA THR A 380 -9.43 40.59 60.03
C THR A 380 -8.97 39.22 59.59
N LYS A 381 -8.97 38.24 60.50
CA LYS A 381 -8.64 36.84 60.19
C LYS A 381 -9.67 36.24 59.23
N LEU A 382 -10.96 36.40 59.50
CA LEU A 382 -12.03 35.89 58.65
C LEU A 382 -11.97 36.47 57.23
N ILE A 383 -11.77 37.79 57.10
CA ILE A 383 -11.59 38.44 55.78
C ILE A 383 -10.37 37.87 55.05
N LYS A 384 -9.25 37.70 55.76
CA LYS A 384 -8.03 37.13 55.19
C LYS A 384 -8.24 35.70 54.70
N ASP A 385 -8.87 34.85 55.50
CA ASP A 385 -9.13 33.45 55.18
C ASP A 385 -10.04 33.34 53.93
N VAL A 386 -11.05 34.21 53.81
CA VAL A 386 -11.90 34.30 52.61
C VAL A 386 -11.08 34.69 51.39
N ILE A 387 -10.25 35.74 51.47
CA ILE A 387 -9.43 36.18 50.34
C ILE A 387 -8.40 35.11 49.93
N ASP A 388 -7.74 34.45 50.88
CA ASP A 388 -6.75 33.42 50.60
C ASP A 388 -7.40 32.15 49.99
N THR A 389 -8.61 31.79 50.44
CA THR A 389 -9.41 30.72 49.81
C THR A 389 -9.74 31.06 48.35
N ILE A 390 -10.07 32.32 48.07
CA ILE A 390 -10.34 32.77 46.70
C ILE A 390 -9.06 32.74 45.85
N LYS A 391 -7.94 33.27 46.37
CA LYS A 391 -6.65 33.28 45.65
C LYS A 391 -6.23 31.88 45.24
N THR A 392 -6.27 30.93 46.17
CA THR A 392 -5.92 29.53 45.91
C THR A 392 -6.84 28.89 44.86
N GLN A 393 -8.13 29.25 44.83
CA GLN A 393 -9.05 28.78 43.80
C GLN A 393 -8.73 29.35 42.41
N ILE A 394 -8.47 30.65 42.29
CA ILE A 394 -8.08 31.29 41.02
C ILE A 394 -6.78 30.67 40.49
N GLU A 395 -5.79 30.47 41.36
CA GLU A 395 -4.53 29.82 41.00
C GLU A 395 -4.74 28.38 40.54
N ALA A 396 -5.59 27.61 41.23
CA ALA A 396 -5.92 26.26 40.83
C ALA A 396 -6.68 26.22 39.48
N ASN A 397 -7.57 27.19 39.22
CA ASN A 397 -8.27 27.32 37.93
C ASN A 397 -7.29 27.64 36.80
N LEU A 398 -6.36 28.58 37.02
CA LEU A 398 -5.30 28.93 36.08
C LEU A 398 -4.41 27.75 35.76
N GLU A 399 -3.98 26.98 36.77
CA GLU A 399 -3.15 25.80 36.58
C GLU A 399 -3.90 24.69 35.80
N ARG A 400 -5.18 24.44 36.12
CA ARG A 400 -6.03 23.52 35.35
C ARG A 400 -6.20 23.98 33.90
N ASN A 401 -6.40 25.28 33.65
CA ASN A 401 -6.49 25.83 32.30
C ASN A 401 -5.17 25.62 31.55
N LYS A 402 -4.04 25.95 32.17
CA LYS A 402 -2.71 25.74 31.60
C LYS A 402 -2.44 24.28 31.24
N GLN A 403 -2.85 23.34 32.09
CA GLN A 403 -2.75 21.90 31.79
C GLN A 403 -3.58 21.53 30.55
N LYS A 404 -4.83 22.00 30.46
CA LYS A 404 -5.68 21.79 29.27
C LYS A 404 -5.07 22.43 28.02
N GLN A 405 -4.50 23.63 28.12
CA GLN A 405 -3.80 24.27 27.00
C GLN A 405 -2.62 23.42 26.54
N LEU A 406 -1.81 22.89 27.46
CA LEU A 406 -0.68 22.00 27.12
C LEU A 406 -1.14 20.71 26.43
N GLU A 407 -2.25 20.12 26.86
CA GLU A 407 -2.86 18.94 26.21
C GLU A 407 -3.31 19.28 24.79
N VAL A 408 -4.05 20.37 24.61
CA VAL A 408 -4.51 20.82 23.28
C VAL A 408 -3.33 21.14 22.36
N VAL A 409 -2.25 21.73 22.89
CA VAL A 409 -1.02 21.99 22.12
C VAL A 409 -0.37 20.68 21.67
N LYS A 410 -0.23 19.70 22.56
CA LYS A 410 0.33 18.38 22.21
C LYS A 410 -0.51 17.69 21.12
N GLU A 411 -1.82 17.64 21.29
CA GLU A 411 -2.73 17.07 20.29
C GLU A 411 -2.61 17.81 18.94
N ARG A 412 -2.52 19.14 18.97
CA ARG A 412 -2.33 19.97 17.77
C ARG A 412 -1.01 19.66 17.07
N GLU A 413 0.09 19.52 17.80
CA GLU A 413 1.38 19.13 17.24
C GLU A 413 1.33 17.74 16.59
N GLU A 414 0.66 16.78 17.22
CA GLU A 414 0.45 15.46 16.65
C GLU A 414 -0.42 15.49 15.38
N MET A 415 -1.46 16.32 15.34
CA MET A 415 -2.26 16.54 14.13
C MET A 415 -1.44 17.20 13.02
N VAL A 416 -0.62 18.21 13.34
CA VAL A 416 0.26 18.86 12.35
C VAL A 416 1.27 17.87 11.77
N LYS A 417 1.89 17.03 12.61
CA LYS A 417 2.78 15.96 12.15
C LYS A 417 2.08 15.00 11.20
N ARG A 418 0.88 14.54 11.54
CA ARG A 418 0.05 13.69 10.65
C ARG A 418 -0.23 14.39 9.32
N ILE A 419 -0.67 15.66 9.35
CA ILE A 419 -0.90 16.47 8.14
C ILE A 419 0.37 16.58 7.29
N GLU A 420 1.54 16.77 7.90
CA GLU A 420 2.82 16.81 7.19
C GLU A 420 3.18 15.46 6.56
N GLU A 421 2.92 14.34 7.24
CA GLU A 421 3.10 12.98 6.71
C GLU A 421 2.20 12.76 5.49
N TYR A 422 0.90 13.08 5.57
CA TYR A 422 -0.02 12.97 4.43
C TYR A 422 0.39 13.87 3.26
N ASN A 423 0.85 15.09 3.53
CA ASN A 423 1.35 15.99 2.49
C ASN A 423 2.62 15.44 1.82
N LYS A 424 3.52 14.80 2.57
CA LYS A 424 4.70 14.11 2.02
C LYS A 424 4.28 12.93 1.14
N GLU A 425 3.38 12.08 1.61
CA GLU A 425 2.85 10.96 0.81
C GLU A 425 2.21 11.45 -0.50
N MET A 426 1.41 12.51 -0.43
CA MET A 426 0.82 13.13 -1.61
C MET A 426 1.86 13.71 -2.57
N ALA A 427 2.93 14.31 -2.04
CA ALA A 427 4.04 14.82 -2.85
C ALA A 427 4.81 13.66 -3.53
N GLU A 428 5.10 12.59 -2.81
CA GLU A 428 5.77 11.40 -3.37
C GLU A 428 4.94 10.72 -4.45
N LEU A 429 3.62 10.62 -4.27
CA LEU A 429 2.71 10.07 -5.28
C LEU A 429 2.74 10.92 -6.56
N LYS A 430 2.69 12.25 -6.42
CA LYS A 430 2.82 13.17 -7.56
C LYS A 430 4.18 13.03 -8.25
N GLU A 431 5.27 12.95 -7.49
CA GLU A 431 6.61 12.79 -8.05
C GLU A 431 6.77 11.46 -8.81
N LYS A 432 6.25 10.35 -8.26
CA LYS A 432 6.25 9.04 -8.92
C LYS A 432 5.45 9.07 -10.23
N GLU A 433 4.31 9.76 -10.26
CA GLU A 433 3.55 9.95 -11.50
C GLU A 433 4.30 10.78 -12.53
N GLU A 434 4.89 11.90 -12.14
CA GLU A 434 5.65 12.76 -13.06
C GLU A 434 6.89 12.04 -13.61
N LYS A 435 7.58 11.23 -12.78
CA LYS A 435 8.65 10.34 -13.23
C LYS A 435 8.15 9.33 -14.26
N LYS A 436 7.04 8.62 -13.99
CA LYS A 436 6.43 7.69 -14.96
C LYS A 436 6.04 8.38 -16.27
N LYS A 437 5.45 9.58 -16.20
CA LYS A 437 5.10 10.38 -17.39
C LYS A 437 6.34 10.78 -18.18
N TRP A 438 7.39 11.22 -17.48
CA TRP A 438 8.66 11.60 -18.10
C TRP A 438 9.34 10.42 -18.78
N GLU A 439 9.41 9.26 -18.11
CA GLU A 439 9.95 8.01 -18.67
C GLU A 439 9.20 7.59 -19.93
N ARG A 440 7.86 7.64 -19.91
CA ARG A 440 7.04 7.34 -21.09
C ARG A 440 7.30 8.32 -22.23
N LYS A 441 7.35 9.61 -21.92
CA LYS A 441 7.66 10.64 -22.92
C LYS A 441 9.02 10.39 -23.56
N LYS A 442 10.03 10.06 -22.75
CA LYS A 442 11.37 9.70 -23.22
C LYS A 442 11.37 8.46 -24.12
N MET A 443 10.65 7.40 -23.73
CA MET A 443 10.52 6.19 -24.55
C MET A 443 9.83 6.49 -25.90
N ILE A 444 8.76 7.29 -25.90
CA ILE A 444 8.08 7.71 -27.13
C ILE A 444 9.02 8.53 -28.02
N ASP A 445 9.76 9.49 -27.43
CA ASP A 445 10.72 10.32 -28.17
C ASP A 445 11.86 9.47 -28.78
N GLU A 446 12.35 8.45 -28.06
CA GLU A 446 13.34 7.49 -28.55
C GLU A 446 12.79 6.64 -29.69
N ASP A 447 11.57 6.12 -29.57
CA ASP A 447 10.89 5.37 -30.63
C ASP A 447 10.66 6.21 -31.89
N VAL A 448 10.24 7.47 -31.73
CA VAL A 448 10.07 8.42 -32.84
C VAL A 448 11.41 8.70 -33.51
N LYS A 449 12.49 8.90 -32.74
CA LYS A 449 13.85 9.05 -33.28
C LYS A 449 14.29 7.82 -34.05
N MET A 450 14.10 6.62 -33.49
CA MET A 450 14.45 5.36 -34.14
C MET A 450 13.66 5.14 -35.44
N LYS A 451 12.36 5.45 -35.45
CA LYS A 451 11.53 5.43 -36.67
C LYS A 451 12.04 6.45 -37.71
N SER A 452 12.39 7.66 -37.28
CA SER A 452 12.95 8.69 -38.15
C SER A 452 14.29 8.26 -38.78
N VAL A 453 15.19 7.68 -37.98
CA VAL A 453 16.47 7.14 -38.47
C VAL A 453 16.24 6.00 -39.46
N ARG A 454 15.33 5.07 -39.16
CA ARG A 454 14.97 3.98 -40.09
C ARG A 454 14.37 4.51 -41.39
N LYS A 455 13.52 5.54 -41.31
CA LYS A 455 12.94 6.19 -42.50
C LYS A 455 14.03 6.84 -43.36
N LYS A 456 14.92 7.63 -42.78
CA LYS A 456 16.08 8.21 -43.48
C LYS A 456 17.00 7.15 -44.08
N ALA A 457 17.24 6.05 -43.39
CA ALA A 457 18.04 4.94 -43.91
C ALA A 457 17.39 4.27 -45.12
N ARG A 458 16.06 4.12 -45.12
CA ARG A 458 15.29 3.63 -46.29
C ARG A 458 15.37 4.61 -47.45
N GLU A 459 15.11 5.89 -47.21
CA GLU A 459 15.21 6.96 -48.22
C GLU A 459 16.62 7.00 -48.83
N ASN A 460 17.67 6.90 -48.02
CA ASN A 460 19.05 6.84 -48.50
C ASN A 460 19.36 5.56 -49.30
N ALA A 461 18.77 4.41 -48.92
CA ALA A 461 18.95 3.16 -49.67
C ALA A 461 18.21 3.20 -51.01
N GLU A 462 17.03 3.82 -51.07
CA GLU A 462 16.30 4.08 -52.30
C GLU A 462 17.06 5.04 -53.22
N LEU A 463 17.60 6.14 -52.68
CA LEU A 463 18.47 7.06 -53.43
C LEU A 463 19.69 6.34 -54.02
N ARG A 464 20.36 5.48 -53.25
CA ARG A 464 21.49 4.68 -53.75
C ARG A 464 21.10 3.74 -54.90
N ARG A 465 19.92 3.10 -54.81
CA ARG A 465 19.41 2.24 -55.90
C ARG A 465 19.13 3.06 -57.16
N ILE A 466 18.54 4.23 -57.01
CA ILE A 466 18.28 5.14 -58.13
C ILE A 466 19.60 5.61 -58.76
N ASP A 467 20.60 5.95 -57.94
CA ASP A 467 21.94 6.32 -58.43
C ASP A 467 22.61 5.16 -59.19
N GLU A 468 22.53 3.93 -58.68
CA GLU A 468 23.04 2.71 -59.35
C GLU A 468 22.31 2.44 -60.68
N GLU A 469 20.99 2.58 -60.72
CA GLU A 469 20.18 2.46 -61.95
C GLU A 469 20.56 3.54 -62.97
N LEU A 470 20.75 4.79 -62.54
CA LEU A 470 21.20 5.88 -63.39
C LEU A 470 22.61 5.65 -63.93
N GLU A 471 23.52 5.07 -63.14
CA GLU A 471 24.85 4.68 -63.62
C GLU A 471 24.81 3.56 -64.67
N MET A 472 23.93 2.58 -64.48
CA MET A 472 23.72 1.50 -65.46
C MET A 472 23.15 2.05 -66.78
N VAL A 473 22.16 2.94 -66.71
CA VAL A 473 21.63 3.63 -67.89
C VAL A 473 22.70 4.48 -68.56
N ARG A 474 23.54 5.21 -67.83
CA ARG A 474 24.67 5.96 -68.41
C ARG A 474 25.65 5.05 -69.15
N LYS A 475 26.00 3.89 -68.59
CA LYS A 475 26.87 2.90 -69.25
C LYS A 475 26.23 2.31 -70.50
N GLU A 476 24.91 2.09 -70.50
CA GLU A 476 24.15 1.65 -71.67
C GLU A 476 24.08 2.75 -72.75
N GLU A 477 23.83 4.00 -72.36
CA GLU A 477 23.88 5.15 -73.28
C GLU A 477 25.27 5.33 -73.90
N GLU A 478 26.34 5.16 -73.12
CA GLU A 478 27.73 5.20 -73.63
C GLU A 478 28.00 4.06 -74.61
N ARG A 479 27.53 2.83 -74.32
CA ARG A 479 27.57 1.71 -75.29
C ARG A 479 26.82 2.04 -76.57
N LEU A 480 25.60 2.53 -76.46
CA LEU A 480 24.78 2.91 -77.62
C LEU A 480 25.43 4.05 -78.43
N LYS A 481 26.05 5.04 -77.77
CA LYS A 481 26.82 6.11 -78.45
C LYS A 481 28.03 5.54 -79.20
N GLN A 482 28.76 4.60 -78.62
CA GLN A 482 29.85 3.90 -79.30
C GLN A 482 29.34 3.07 -80.49
N GLU A 483 28.18 2.44 -80.37
CA GLU A 483 27.54 1.66 -81.42
C GLU A 483 27.01 2.54 -82.55
N ILE A 484 26.41 3.70 -82.23
CA ILE A 484 26.02 4.74 -83.21
C ILE A 484 27.25 5.31 -83.93
N MET A 485 28.35 5.60 -83.22
CA MET A 485 29.61 5.99 -83.87
C MET A 485 30.13 4.90 -84.81
N ASN A 486 30.02 3.61 -84.43
CA ASN A 486 30.41 2.50 -85.29
C ASN A 486 29.48 2.35 -86.51
N ILE A 487 28.18 2.60 -86.37
CA ILE A 487 27.21 2.62 -87.47
C ILE A 487 27.46 3.81 -88.39
N GLN A 488 27.74 5.00 -87.86
CA GLN A 488 28.14 6.18 -88.65
C GLN A 488 29.50 6.01 -89.34
N ARG A 489 30.39 5.17 -88.81
CA ARG A 489 31.62 4.75 -89.52
C ARG A 489 31.33 3.71 -90.62
N ARG A 490 30.28 2.91 -90.49
CA ARG A 490 29.84 1.92 -91.50
C ARG A 490 28.98 2.53 -92.61
N GLN A 491 28.23 3.59 -92.33
CA GLN A 491 27.57 4.41 -93.35
C GLN A 491 28.49 5.56 -93.74
N GLY A 492 29.23 5.42 -94.83
CA GLY A 492 30.00 6.52 -95.41
C GLY A 492 29.15 7.77 -95.68
N PRO A 493 29.77 8.95 -95.89
CA PRO A 493 29.06 10.22 -95.98
C PRO A 493 27.98 10.18 -97.07
N ILE A 494 26.74 10.51 -96.70
CA ILE A 494 25.63 10.71 -97.63
C ILE A 494 26.01 11.89 -98.54
N ARG A 495 26.40 11.58 -99.77
CA ARG A 495 26.58 12.58 -100.83
C ARG A 495 25.20 13.11 -101.25
N PRO A 496 25.02 14.43 -101.40
CA PRO A 496 23.77 15.01 -101.87
C PRO A 496 23.56 14.66 -103.36
N SER A 497 22.37 14.15 -103.67
CA SER A 497 21.93 13.92 -105.05
C SER A 497 21.57 15.25 -105.70
N ARG A 498 22.29 15.57 -106.78
CA ARG A 498 22.01 16.69 -107.70
C ARG A 498 20.67 16.47 -108.40
N SER A 499 19.67 17.29 -108.10
CA SER A 499 18.53 17.52 -109.00
C SER A 499 18.85 18.67 -109.95
N LYS A 500 18.92 18.40 -111.26
CA LYS A 500 18.84 19.39 -112.34
C LYS A 500 17.55 19.12 -113.12
N LEU A 501 16.72 20.16 -113.23
CA LEU A 501 15.82 20.48 -114.34
C LEU A 501 15.24 19.30 -115.14
N PHE A 502 13.96 19.00 -114.94
CA PHE A 502 12.86 19.28 -115.89
C PHE A 502 11.53 19.32 -115.13
#